data_AF-A0A1C6TR71-F1
#
_entry.id   AF-A0A1C6TR71-F1
#
_cell.length_a   1.000
_cell.length_b   1.000
_cell.length_c   1.000
_cell.angle_alpha   90.00
_cell.angle_beta   90.00
_cell.angle_gamma   90.00
#
_symmetry.space_group_name_H-M   'P 1'
#
loop_
_entity.id
_entity.type
_entity.pdbx_description
1 polymer ?
#
loop_
_entity_poly.entity_id
_entity_poly.type
_entity_poly.pdbx_seq_one_letter_code
_entity_poly.pdbx_strand_id
1 'polypeptide(L)'
;MPHVAPHDGSAGFAARLVATAAAPLDPASADAPQVLHWPGRRLLVQRADTELAVRELDGDGTEIRFPAPWPRRYGSTAVSPTGDLAVFAGVHALRAVDATGAVRWEFRHACWSAAVCTRAHSSFAEYADDHHHGHADSGSAAFSPDGKLLWAHVRTLVGPRAEEEWLILDPADGRVLARAETTTVGSGSFHLPHPDPAYMGLTVLAGEEDSPVLWGHWDGATLTVQHFAEEILLGASPSGEHFLTTDTGQWSLYLHRAQDGAELRRLDGQVAVPPSSDEDDRVRWEFEAAFPYDDAAVVGTEDHGNVPRHWLVDPRAMTVRGRIEYPFSVAGPPRSAGPGTWYTVSEDGTRIHLWSLAHRG
;
A
#
# COMPACT_ATOMS: atom_id res chain seq x y z
N MET A 1 -15.33 39.58 28.78
CA MET A 1 -14.83 38.84 27.60
C MET A 1 -15.73 37.65 27.41
N PRO A 2 -16.33 37.46 26.22
CA PRO A 2 -17.30 36.40 26.02
C PRO A 2 -16.60 35.04 25.98
N HIS A 3 -17.15 34.09 26.74
CA HIS A 3 -16.87 32.67 26.63
C HIS A 3 -17.17 32.20 25.20
N VAL A 4 -16.13 31.78 24.48
CA VAL A 4 -16.30 31.00 23.26
C VAL A 4 -16.64 29.58 23.72
N ALA A 5 -17.85 29.11 23.38
CA ALA A 5 -18.26 27.74 23.59
C ALA A 5 -17.41 26.80 22.71
N PRO A 6 -17.07 25.58 23.17
CA PRO A 6 -16.42 24.61 22.32
C PRO A 6 -17.35 24.26 21.14
N HIS A 7 -16.80 24.29 19.92
CA HIS A 7 -17.48 23.83 18.71
C HIS A 7 -17.62 22.30 18.76
N ASP A 8 -18.63 21.82 19.46
CA ASP A 8 -18.96 20.40 19.61
C ASP A 8 -19.88 19.92 18.47
N GLY A 9 -19.43 20.07 17.22
CA GLY A 9 -20.29 19.90 16.05
C GLY A 9 -19.55 19.48 14.79
N SER A 10 -18.68 18.48 14.85
CA SER A 10 -18.28 17.79 13.61
C SER A 10 -19.49 17.01 13.11
N ALA A 11 -19.95 17.27 11.89
CA ALA A 11 -21.01 16.47 11.28
C ALA A 11 -20.60 14.99 11.24
N GLY A 12 -21.48 14.09 11.67
CA GLY A 12 -21.28 12.64 11.54
C GLY A 12 -21.62 12.17 10.14
N PHE A 13 -20.75 11.34 9.54
CA PHE A 13 -20.97 10.70 8.24
C PHE A 13 -21.11 9.20 8.43
N ALA A 14 -22.33 8.68 8.26
CA ALA A 14 -22.61 7.27 8.45
C ALA A 14 -21.92 6.39 7.38
N ALA A 15 -21.10 5.45 7.85
CA ALA A 15 -20.62 4.33 7.07
C ALA A 15 -21.71 3.24 7.00
N ARG A 16 -21.94 2.72 5.80
CA ARG A 16 -22.81 1.58 5.55
C ARG A 16 -21.96 0.35 5.27
N LEU A 17 -22.15 -0.70 6.06
CA LEU A 17 -21.55 -2.01 5.81
C LEU A 17 -22.07 -2.56 4.47
N VAL A 18 -21.17 -2.79 3.53
CA VAL A 18 -21.45 -3.39 2.23
C VAL A 18 -21.38 -4.91 2.32
N ALA A 19 -20.32 -5.43 2.93
CA ALA A 19 -20.11 -6.85 3.13
C ALA A 19 -19.09 -7.11 4.24
N THR A 20 -19.10 -8.34 4.75
CA THR A 20 -18.04 -8.87 5.63
C THR A 20 -17.49 -10.13 4.98
N ALA A 21 -16.17 -10.24 4.89
CA ALA A 21 -15.49 -11.42 4.37
C ALA A 21 -14.52 -11.98 5.41
N ALA A 22 -14.49 -13.30 5.55
CA ALA A 22 -13.51 -13.96 6.40
C ALA A 22 -12.13 -13.91 5.75
N ALA A 23 -11.10 -13.63 6.55
CA ALA A 23 -9.71 -13.79 6.13
C ALA A 23 -9.48 -15.25 5.69
N PRO A 24 -8.73 -15.49 4.59
CA PRO A 24 -8.56 -16.85 4.07
C PRO A 24 -7.61 -17.71 4.92
N LEU A 25 -6.77 -17.12 5.76
CA LEU A 25 -5.77 -17.79 6.60
C LEU A 25 -5.90 -17.38 8.07
N ASP A 26 -5.30 -18.18 8.96
CA ASP A 26 -5.28 -17.92 10.40
C ASP A 26 -4.36 -16.72 10.72
N PRO A 27 -4.89 -15.65 11.35
CA PRO A 27 -4.11 -14.45 11.68
C PRO A 27 -2.94 -14.71 12.63
N ALA A 28 -2.92 -15.82 13.37
CA ALA A 28 -1.76 -16.19 14.20
C ALA A 28 -0.53 -16.60 13.36
N SER A 29 -0.73 -16.93 12.08
CA SER A 29 0.30 -17.50 11.19
C SER A 29 0.43 -16.77 9.85
N ALA A 30 -0.29 -15.66 9.68
CA ALA A 30 -0.39 -14.93 8.42
C ALA A 30 -0.34 -13.42 8.67
N ASP A 31 -0.01 -12.67 7.62
CA ASP A 31 -0.11 -11.22 7.61
C ASP A 31 -1.57 -10.76 7.64
N ALA A 32 -1.79 -9.46 7.85
CA ALA A 32 -3.13 -8.89 7.77
C ALA A 32 -3.73 -9.10 6.37
N PRO A 33 -5.04 -9.42 6.26
CA PRO A 33 -5.68 -9.55 4.97
C PRO A 33 -5.69 -8.21 4.22
N GLN A 34 -5.41 -8.27 2.91
CA GLN A 34 -5.38 -7.12 2.02
C GLN A 34 -6.43 -7.24 0.91
N VAL A 35 -7.07 -6.13 0.55
CA VAL A 35 -7.95 -6.07 -0.63
C VAL A 35 -7.17 -5.48 -1.79
N LEU A 36 -6.91 -6.29 -2.81
CA LEU A 36 -6.43 -5.81 -4.10
C LEU A 36 -7.63 -5.49 -4.98
N HIS A 37 -7.58 -4.36 -5.70
CA HIS A 37 -8.72 -3.90 -6.49
C HIS A 37 -8.30 -3.32 -7.83
N TRP A 38 -9.12 -3.59 -8.84
CA TRP A 38 -9.00 -3.07 -10.20
C TRP A 38 -10.40 -2.80 -10.76
N PRO A 39 -10.53 -2.12 -11.92
CA PRO A 39 -11.83 -1.94 -12.55
C PRO A 39 -12.56 -3.28 -12.74
N GLY A 40 -13.68 -3.45 -12.02
CA GLY A 40 -14.55 -4.61 -12.12
C GLY A 40 -14.13 -5.85 -11.34
N ARG A 41 -13.06 -5.80 -10.52
CA ARG A 41 -12.63 -6.97 -9.74
C ARG A 41 -11.91 -6.63 -8.44
N ARG A 42 -12.20 -7.40 -7.39
CA ARG A 42 -11.53 -7.32 -6.09
C ARG A 42 -11.13 -8.71 -5.59
N LEU A 43 -9.90 -8.79 -5.08
CA LEU A 43 -9.35 -10.00 -4.48
C LEU A 43 -9.01 -9.74 -3.02
N LEU A 44 -9.38 -10.66 -2.15
CA LEU A 44 -8.89 -10.75 -0.78
C LEU A 44 -7.64 -11.62 -0.77
N VAL A 45 -6.52 -11.04 -0.36
CA VAL A 45 -5.21 -11.69 -0.37
C VAL A 45 -4.68 -11.77 1.05
N GLN A 46 -4.08 -12.90 1.41
CA GLN A 46 -3.40 -13.05 2.68
C GLN A 46 -2.19 -13.97 2.55
N ARG A 47 -1.09 -13.54 3.16
CA ARG A 47 0.22 -14.17 3.06
C ARG A 47 0.56 -14.92 4.34
N ALA A 48 0.91 -16.20 4.25
CA ALA A 48 1.49 -16.99 5.33
C ALA A 48 2.90 -17.47 4.97
N ASP A 49 3.55 -18.20 5.88
CA ASP A 49 4.91 -18.68 5.68
C ASP A 49 5.04 -19.70 4.53
N THR A 50 4.00 -20.50 4.29
CA THR A 50 4.04 -21.59 3.30
C THR A 50 3.17 -21.35 2.09
N GLU A 51 2.29 -20.34 2.11
CA GLU A 51 1.38 -20.06 1.01
C GLU A 51 0.98 -18.57 0.92
N LEU A 52 0.38 -18.23 -0.20
CA LEU A 52 -0.39 -17.01 -0.43
C LEU A 52 -1.79 -17.44 -0.85
N ALA A 53 -2.81 -17.04 -0.08
CA ALA A 53 -4.21 -17.31 -0.41
C ALA A 53 -4.83 -16.09 -1.09
N VAL A 54 -5.57 -16.34 -2.16
CA VAL A 54 -6.24 -15.33 -2.98
C VAL A 54 -7.69 -15.75 -3.16
N ARG A 55 -8.63 -14.93 -2.70
CA ARG A 55 -10.07 -15.20 -2.80
C ARG A 55 -10.78 -14.08 -3.54
N GLU A 56 -11.64 -14.42 -4.48
CA GLU A 56 -12.47 -13.43 -5.16
C GLU A 56 -13.56 -12.87 -4.23
N LEU A 57 -13.71 -11.54 -4.17
CA LEU A 57 -14.71 -10.88 -3.30
C LEU A 57 -16.03 -10.59 -4.01
N ASP A 58 -16.00 -10.33 -5.31
CA ASP A 58 -17.17 -9.91 -6.11
C ASP A 58 -17.86 -11.07 -6.86
N GLY A 59 -17.27 -12.27 -6.79
CA GLY A 59 -17.69 -13.46 -7.52
C GLY A 59 -18.26 -14.56 -6.63
N ASP A 60 -17.99 -15.80 -7.00
CA ASP A 60 -18.47 -16.99 -6.28
C ASP A 60 -17.61 -17.35 -5.04
N GLY A 61 -16.60 -16.53 -4.74
CA GLY A 61 -15.67 -16.78 -3.64
C GLY A 61 -14.60 -17.81 -3.97
N THR A 62 -14.34 -18.08 -5.25
CA THR A 62 -13.23 -18.94 -5.70
C THR A 62 -11.94 -18.54 -5.01
N GLU A 63 -11.25 -19.54 -4.46
CA GLU A 63 -9.99 -19.40 -3.74
C GLU A 63 -8.88 -20.13 -4.48
N ILE A 64 -7.77 -19.44 -4.71
CA ILE A 64 -6.54 -19.96 -5.30
C ILE A 64 -5.44 -19.81 -4.25
N ARG A 65 -4.58 -20.83 -4.14
CA ARG A 65 -3.45 -20.85 -3.22
C ARG A 65 -2.16 -21.02 -4.01
N PHE A 66 -1.16 -20.22 -3.68
CA PHE A 66 0.17 -20.27 -4.28
C PHE A 66 1.17 -20.76 -3.25
N PRO A 67 1.90 -21.86 -3.49
CA PRO A 67 3.00 -22.28 -2.64
C PRO A 67 4.06 -21.18 -2.52
N ALA A 68 4.45 -20.88 -1.28
CA ALA A 68 5.46 -19.89 -0.98
C ALA A 68 6.87 -20.43 -1.30
N PRO A 69 7.70 -19.69 -2.06
CA PRO A 69 9.10 -20.08 -2.24
C PRO A 69 9.97 -19.82 -0.99
N TRP A 70 9.50 -18.99 -0.05
CA TRP A 70 10.14 -18.66 1.23
C TRP A 70 9.09 -18.15 2.24
N PRO A 71 9.39 -18.14 3.56
CA PRO A 71 8.51 -17.59 4.60
C PRO A 71 8.18 -16.10 4.41
N ARG A 72 7.07 -15.63 5.00
CA ARG A 72 6.56 -14.26 4.77
C ARG A 72 7.49 -13.15 5.23
N ARG A 73 8.34 -13.43 6.23
CA ARG A 73 9.37 -12.48 6.68
C ARG A 73 10.46 -12.16 5.65
N TYR A 74 10.56 -12.93 4.56
CA TYR A 74 11.59 -12.74 3.53
C TYR A 74 11.03 -12.00 2.31
N GLY A 75 10.34 -10.88 2.54
CA GLY A 75 9.88 -9.97 1.50
C GLY A 75 8.36 -9.97 1.27
N SER A 76 7.93 -9.37 0.16
CA SER A 76 6.53 -9.05 -0.12
C SER A 76 5.95 -9.87 -1.27
N THR A 77 4.67 -9.66 -1.58
CA THR A 77 3.96 -10.39 -2.64
C THR A 77 3.07 -9.49 -3.47
N ALA A 78 2.96 -9.82 -4.76
CA ALA A 78 1.99 -9.24 -5.68
C ALA A 78 1.15 -10.35 -6.34
N VAL A 79 -0.11 -10.04 -6.65
CA VAL A 79 -1.01 -10.94 -7.38
C VAL A 79 -1.51 -10.24 -8.63
N SER A 80 -1.50 -10.95 -9.74
CA SER A 80 -2.05 -10.47 -11.01
C SER A 80 -3.55 -10.14 -10.89
N PRO A 81 -4.08 -9.19 -11.68
CA PRO A 81 -5.53 -8.90 -11.69
C PRO A 81 -6.40 -10.12 -12.03
N THR A 82 -5.85 -11.08 -12.78
CA THR A 82 -6.47 -12.36 -13.12
C THR A 82 -6.47 -13.36 -11.96
N GLY A 83 -5.64 -13.16 -10.94
CA GLY A 83 -5.56 -14.02 -9.76
C GLY A 83 -4.89 -15.37 -10.00
N ASP A 84 -4.28 -15.58 -11.17
CA ASP A 84 -3.70 -16.86 -11.61
C ASP A 84 -2.15 -16.88 -11.57
N LEU A 85 -1.53 -15.72 -11.34
CA LEU A 85 -0.09 -15.54 -11.15
C LEU A 85 0.19 -14.76 -9.86
N ALA A 86 1.14 -15.26 -9.05
CA ALA A 86 1.70 -14.57 -7.89
C ALA A 86 3.20 -14.31 -8.07
N VAL A 87 3.65 -13.12 -7.71
CA VAL A 87 5.07 -12.73 -7.68
C VAL A 87 5.49 -12.55 -6.23
N PHE A 88 6.51 -13.29 -5.83
CA PHE A 88 7.16 -13.14 -4.52
C PHE A 88 8.40 -12.27 -4.71
N ALA A 89 8.42 -11.10 -4.08
CA ALA A 89 9.55 -10.18 -4.08
C ALA A 89 10.42 -10.46 -2.84
N GLY A 90 11.43 -11.31 -3.01
CA GLY A 90 12.23 -11.85 -1.92
C GLY A 90 13.53 -11.13 -1.64
N VAL A 91 14.34 -11.71 -0.75
CA VAL A 91 15.63 -11.14 -0.35
C VAL A 91 16.65 -11.11 -1.51
N HIS A 92 16.59 -11.99 -2.50
CA HIS A 92 17.56 -12.06 -3.61
C HIS A 92 16.93 -12.22 -5.01
N ALA A 93 15.62 -12.38 -5.09
CA ALA A 93 14.94 -12.63 -6.35
C ALA A 93 13.47 -12.21 -6.30
N LEU A 94 12.96 -11.81 -7.46
CA LEU A 94 11.55 -11.86 -7.78
C LEU A 94 11.25 -13.24 -8.37
N ARG A 95 10.23 -13.94 -7.85
CA ARG A 95 9.84 -15.25 -8.37
C ARG A 95 8.35 -15.28 -8.67
N ALA A 96 8.01 -15.49 -9.93
CA ALA A 96 6.63 -15.67 -10.37
C ALA A 96 6.26 -17.15 -10.36
N VAL A 97 5.17 -17.49 -9.69
CA VAL A 97 4.68 -18.87 -9.57
C VAL A 97 3.20 -18.93 -9.90
N ASP A 98 2.78 -20.06 -10.44
CA ASP A 98 1.36 -20.39 -10.57
C ASP A 98 0.82 -21.12 -9.34
N ALA A 99 -0.48 -21.43 -9.35
CA ALA A 99 -1.17 -22.11 -8.26
C ALA A 99 -0.63 -23.52 -7.96
N THR A 100 0.13 -24.14 -8.87
CA THR A 100 0.78 -25.44 -8.62
C THR A 100 2.12 -25.28 -7.89
N GLY A 101 2.62 -24.04 -7.76
CA GLY A 101 3.97 -23.74 -7.27
C GLY A 101 5.04 -23.80 -8.35
N ALA A 102 4.68 -24.04 -9.61
CA ALA A 102 5.63 -24.04 -10.70
C ALA A 102 6.15 -22.62 -10.97
N VAL A 103 7.46 -22.47 -11.01
CA VAL A 103 8.12 -21.20 -11.33
C VAL A 103 7.92 -20.91 -12.83
N ARG A 104 7.25 -19.80 -13.13
CA ARG A 104 7.07 -19.30 -14.49
C ARG A 104 8.31 -18.56 -14.98
N TRP A 105 8.87 -17.73 -14.11
CA TRP A 105 10.14 -17.05 -14.33
C TRP A 105 10.73 -16.59 -12.99
N GLU A 106 12.02 -16.27 -13.00
CA GLU A 106 12.75 -15.71 -11.86
C GLU A 106 13.65 -14.57 -12.34
N PHE A 107 13.59 -13.43 -11.65
CA PHE A 107 14.52 -12.32 -11.85
C PHE A 107 15.41 -12.19 -10.62
N ARG A 108 16.73 -12.30 -10.80
CA ARG A 108 17.70 -12.23 -9.70
C ARG A 108 18.22 -10.82 -9.52
N HIS A 109 18.37 -10.42 -8.26
CA HIS A 109 18.85 -9.11 -7.86
C HIS A 109 19.81 -9.25 -6.67
N ALA A 110 20.49 -8.17 -6.25
CA ALA A 110 21.39 -8.26 -5.10
C ALA A 110 20.63 -8.53 -3.79
N CYS A 111 21.31 -9.16 -2.82
CA CYS A 111 20.73 -9.55 -1.54
C CYS A 111 20.34 -8.36 -0.67
N TRP A 112 19.08 -8.20 -0.26
CA TRP A 112 18.67 -7.06 0.56
C TRP A 112 19.40 -6.89 1.91
N SER A 113 20.10 -7.89 2.43
CA SER A 113 20.98 -7.75 3.61
C SER A 113 22.31 -7.04 3.30
N ALA A 114 22.27 -5.92 2.57
CA ALA A 114 23.44 -5.27 1.96
C ALA A 114 24.56 -4.94 2.96
N ALA A 115 24.20 -4.57 4.19
CA ALA A 115 25.14 -4.22 5.27
C ALA A 115 26.09 -5.37 5.64
N VAL A 116 25.66 -6.62 5.42
CA VAL A 116 26.42 -7.82 5.83
C VAL A 116 26.58 -8.86 4.71
N CYS A 117 25.84 -8.72 3.61
CA CYS A 117 25.84 -9.66 2.49
C CYS A 117 25.96 -8.92 1.16
N THR A 118 27.13 -9.07 0.53
CA THR A 118 27.40 -8.62 -0.85
C THR A 118 27.36 -9.77 -1.85
N ARG A 119 26.96 -10.97 -1.42
CA ARG A 119 26.95 -12.17 -2.26
C ARG A 119 25.68 -12.21 -3.10
N ALA A 120 25.83 -12.68 -4.35
CA ALA A 120 24.71 -13.10 -5.15
C ALA A 120 24.26 -14.49 -4.68
N HIS A 121 23.02 -14.61 -4.20
CA HIS A 121 22.44 -15.89 -3.83
C HIS A 121 21.79 -16.57 -5.03
N SER A 122 21.90 -17.90 -5.08
CA SER A 122 21.23 -18.70 -6.10
C SER A 122 19.95 -19.34 -5.59
N SER A 123 19.77 -19.42 -4.27
CA SER A 123 18.57 -19.96 -3.63
C SER A 123 18.38 -19.45 -2.20
N PHE A 124 17.12 -19.53 -1.72
CA PHE A 124 16.76 -19.24 -0.32
C PHE A 124 17.49 -20.16 0.69
N ALA A 125 17.76 -21.41 0.32
CA ALA A 125 18.38 -22.40 1.21
C ALA A 125 19.78 -21.98 1.70
N GLU A 126 20.47 -21.09 0.98
CA GLU A 126 21.79 -20.59 1.36
C GLU A 126 21.77 -19.74 2.65
N TYR A 127 20.62 -19.15 2.99
CA TYR A 127 20.50 -18.21 4.11
C TYR A 127 19.22 -18.42 4.95
N ALA A 128 18.52 -19.54 4.76
CA ALA A 128 17.24 -19.80 5.42
C ALA A 128 17.31 -19.72 6.96
N ASP A 129 18.45 -20.11 7.54
CA ASP A 129 18.71 -20.09 8.98
C ASP A 129 19.62 -18.91 9.41
N ASP A 130 19.91 -17.98 8.50
CA ASP A 130 20.75 -16.81 8.76
C ASP A 130 19.92 -15.66 9.34
N HIS A 131 20.26 -15.27 10.58
CA HIS A 131 19.57 -14.22 11.32
C HIS A 131 19.61 -12.84 10.62
N HIS A 132 20.71 -12.53 9.93
CA HIS A 132 20.84 -11.24 9.25
C HIS A 132 19.96 -11.14 8.00
N HIS A 133 19.65 -12.27 7.36
CA HIS A 133 18.73 -12.31 6.24
C HIS A 133 17.27 -12.29 6.69
N GLY A 134 16.98 -12.74 7.91
CA GLY A 134 15.64 -12.66 8.50
C GLY A 134 15.15 -11.24 8.80
N HIS A 135 16.06 -10.26 8.81
CA HIS A 135 15.78 -8.83 9.04
C HIS A 135 16.38 -7.97 7.91
N ALA A 136 16.50 -8.54 6.72
CA ALA A 136 16.94 -7.81 5.56
C ALA A 136 15.99 -6.64 5.28
N ASP A 137 16.52 -5.59 4.66
CA ASP A 137 15.69 -4.61 3.97
C ASP A 137 14.81 -5.31 2.91
N SER A 138 13.86 -4.60 2.30
CA SER A 138 12.95 -5.26 1.37
C SER A 138 12.47 -4.39 0.20
N GLY A 139 12.40 -5.06 -0.95
CA GLY A 139 11.74 -4.58 -2.15
C GLY A 139 10.25 -4.90 -2.17
N SER A 140 9.59 -4.40 -3.19
CA SER A 140 8.16 -4.60 -3.45
C SER A 140 7.89 -4.84 -4.91
N ALA A 141 6.70 -5.35 -5.21
CA ALA A 141 6.20 -5.45 -6.57
C ALA A 141 4.69 -5.18 -6.62
N ALA A 142 4.20 -4.69 -7.75
CA ALA A 142 2.77 -4.56 -8.03
C ALA A 142 2.47 -4.66 -9.52
N PHE A 143 1.30 -5.20 -9.85
CA PHE A 143 0.80 -5.25 -11.22
C PHE A 143 0.08 -3.95 -11.58
N SER A 144 0.20 -3.54 -12.85
CA SER A 144 -0.72 -2.55 -13.43
C SER A 144 -2.16 -3.08 -13.40
N PRO A 145 -3.19 -2.20 -13.44
CA PRO A 145 -4.57 -2.66 -13.40
C PRO A 145 -5.02 -3.55 -14.53
N ASP A 146 -4.38 -3.46 -15.70
CA ASP A 146 -4.66 -4.34 -16.84
C ASP A 146 -3.80 -5.61 -16.83
N GLY A 147 -2.92 -5.77 -15.84
CA GLY A 147 -2.06 -6.94 -15.66
C GLY A 147 -0.96 -7.09 -16.70
N LYS A 148 -0.72 -6.07 -17.54
CA LYS A 148 0.28 -6.14 -18.61
C LYS A 148 1.67 -5.68 -18.20
N LEU A 149 1.79 -4.98 -17.08
CA LEU A 149 3.05 -4.53 -16.53
C LEU A 149 3.18 -5.02 -15.09
N LEU A 150 4.39 -5.42 -14.74
CA LEU A 150 4.80 -5.63 -13.35
C LEU A 150 5.83 -4.56 -13.00
N TRP A 151 5.55 -3.78 -11.97
CA TRP A 151 6.50 -2.84 -11.38
C TRP A 151 7.20 -3.52 -10.22
N ALA A 152 8.52 -3.36 -10.08
CA ALA A 152 9.26 -3.96 -8.99
C ALA A 152 10.42 -3.08 -8.50
N HIS A 153 10.54 -2.93 -7.20
CA HIS A 153 11.66 -2.27 -6.55
C HIS A 153 12.66 -3.34 -6.09
N VAL A 154 13.88 -3.30 -6.62
CA VAL A 154 14.92 -4.32 -6.41
C VAL A 154 16.29 -3.66 -6.18
N ARG A 155 17.25 -4.42 -5.67
CA ARG A 155 18.66 -3.97 -5.61
C ARG A 155 19.44 -4.40 -6.85
N THR A 156 20.21 -3.51 -7.45
CA THR A 156 21.03 -3.88 -8.62
C THR A 156 22.04 -4.97 -8.27
N LEU A 157 22.18 -5.96 -9.17
CA LEU A 157 23.23 -6.99 -9.05
C LEU A 157 24.60 -6.45 -9.50
N VAL A 158 24.62 -5.38 -10.31
CA VAL A 158 25.82 -4.88 -10.99
C VAL A 158 26.07 -3.44 -10.56
N GLY A 159 27.18 -3.22 -9.85
CA GLY A 159 27.62 -1.88 -9.44
C GLY A 159 28.51 -1.93 -8.19
N PRO A 160 29.38 -0.93 -7.98
CA PRO A 160 30.23 -0.87 -6.79
C PRO A 160 29.48 -0.44 -5.52
N ARG A 161 28.20 -0.04 -5.65
CA ARG A 161 27.36 0.43 -4.55
C ARG A 161 26.06 -0.36 -4.49
N ALA A 162 25.47 -0.35 -3.31
CA ALA A 162 24.24 -1.04 -2.99
C ALA A 162 22.99 -0.37 -3.61
N GLU A 163 23.05 -0.02 -4.89
CA GLU A 163 22.04 0.80 -5.56
C GLU A 163 20.72 0.04 -5.75
N GLU A 164 19.65 0.81 -5.71
CA GLU A 164 18.27 0.37 -5.85
C GLU A 164 17.71 0.82 -7.20
N GLU A 165 16.92 -0.04 -7.83
CA GLU A 165 16.32 0.16 -9.13
C GLU A 165 14.81 -0.07 -9.06
N TRP A 166 14.08 0.74 -9.80
CA TRP A 166 12.67 0.53 -10.08
C TRP A 166 12.50 0.02 -11.51
N LEU A 167 12.05 -1.23 -11.60
CA LEU A 167 11.91 -1.97 -12.85
C LEU A 167 10.47 -2.00 -13.31
N ILE A 168 10.30 -2.02 -14.63
CA ILE A 168 9.08 -2.48 -15.29
C ILE A 168 9.42 -3.78 -16.01
N LEU A 169 8.68 -4.84 -15.71
CA LEU A 169 8.84 -6.16 -16.29
C LEU A 169 7.58 -6.57 -17.05
N ASP A 170 7.77 -7.40 -18.07
CA ASP A 170 6.71 -8.14 -18.73
C ASP A 170 6.27 -9.30 -17.81
N PRO A 171 5.01 -9.32 -17.35
CA PRO A 171 4.50 -10.39 -16.48
C PRO A 171 4.59 -11.80 -17.05
N ALA A 172 4.63 -11.94 -18.38
CA ALA A 172 4.58 -13.26 -19.02
C ALA A 172 5.90 -14.04 -18.86
N ASP A 173 7.03 -13.34 -18.93
CA ASP A 173 8.37 -13.96 -18.98
C ASP A 173 9.41 -13.30 -18.05
N GLY A 174 9.05 -12.24 -17.32
CA GLY A 174 9.94 -11.53 -16.41
C GLY A 174 10.98 -10.67 -17.14
N ARG A 175 10.82 -10.41 -18.44
CA ARG A 175 11.73 -9.57 -19.21
C ARG A 175 11.61 -8.11 -18.78
N VAL A 176 12.75 -7.49 -18.48
CA VAL A 176 12.82 -6.06 -18.15
C VAL A 176 12.49 -5.22 -19.39
N LEU A 177 11.46 -4.38 -19.26
CA LEU A 177 11.02 -3.39 -20.24
C LEU A 177 11.68 -2.03 -19.99
N ALA A 178 11.81 -1.67 -18.72
CA ALA A 178 12.33 -0.38 -18.26
C ALA A 178 13.10 -0.50 -16.95
N ARG A 179 13.96 0.48 -16.69
CA ARG A 179 14.60 0.67 -15.39
C ARG A 179 14.75 2.16 -15.09
N ALA A 180 14.67 2.51 -13.81
CA ALA A 180 15.09 3.80 -13.28
C ALA A 180 15.86 3.57 -11.97
N GLU A 181 16.91 4.36 -11.74
CA GLU A 181 17.56 4.41 -10.44
C GLU A 181 16.60 5.08 -9.45
N THR A 182 16.49 4.54 -8.23
CA THR A 182 15.66 5.17 -7.19
C THR A 182 16.42 6.25 -6.45
N THR A 183 17.76 6.18 -6.45
CA THR A 183 18.67 7.02 -5.66
C THR A 183 18.42 6.92 -4.14
N THR A 184 17.92 5.78 -3.68
CA THR A 184 17.57 5.50 -2.29
C THR A 184 18.43 4.41 -1.65
N VAL A 185 18.35 4.33 -0.33
CA VAL A 185 18.74 3.17 0.48
C VAL A 185 17.56 2.84 1.39
N GLY A 186 16.62 2.04 0.88
CA GLY A 186 15.37 1.72 1.53
C GLY A 186 15.48 0.50 2.45
N SER A 187 14.87 0.60 3.62
CA SER A 187 14.59 -0.53 4.52
C SER A 187 13.31 -1.29 4.17
N GLY A 188 12.45 -0.69 3.36
CA GLY A 188 11.24 -1.31 2.86
C GLY A 188 10.66 -0.52 1.70
N SER A 189 9.64 -1.06 1.04
CA SER A 189 8.90 -0.31 0.03
C SER A 189 7.52 -0.89 -0.21
N PHE A 190 6.64 -0.07 -0.78
CA PHE A 190 5.34 -0.52 -1.28
C PHE A 190 4.90 0.32 -2.48
N HIS A 191 4.13 -0.31 -3.36
CA HIS A 191 3.58 0.31 -4.56
C HIS A 191 2.14 0.76 -4.35
N LEU A 192 1.78 1.90 -4.96
CA LEU A 192 0.41 2.38 -5.07
C LEU A 192 -0.03 2.34 -6.55
N PRO A 193 -0.92 1.41 -6.95
CA PRO A 193 -1.43 1.35 -8.31
C PRO A 193 -2.27 2.57 -8.65
N HIS A 194 -2.04 3.13 -9.84
CA HIS A 194 -2.88 4.16 -10.43
C HIS A 194 -3.95 3.53 -11.36
N PRO A 195 -5.15 4.11 -11.53
CA PRO A 195 -6.17 3.56 -12.44
C PRO A 195 -5.73 3.43 -13.90
N ASP A 196 -4.94 4.38 -14.39
CA ASP A 196 -4.20 4.26 -15.66
C ASP A 196 -2.98 3.33 -15.48
N PRO A 197 -2.89 2.21 -16.23
CA PRO A 197 -1.80 1.24 -16.11
C PRO A 197 -0.40 1.77 -16.45
N ALA A 198 -0.30 2.92 -17.11
CA ALA A 198 0.98 3.57 -17.39
C ALA A 198 1.63 4.18 -16.14
N TYR A 199 0.88 4.38 -15.06
CA TYR A 199 1.35 5.03 -13.84
C TYR A 199 1.46 4.07 -12.66
N MET A 200 2.42 4.34 -11.80
CA MET A 200 2.61 3.65 -10.53
C MET A 200 3.25 4.60 -9.52
N GLY A 201 2.81 4.55 -8.27
CA GLY A 201 3.51 5.16 -7.15
C GLY A 201 4.38 4.15 -6.42
N LEU A 202 5.49 4.60 -5.84
CA LEU A 202 6.37 3.81 -4.98
C LEU A 202 6.74 4.67 -3.78
N THR A 203 6.44 4.20 -2.57
CA THR A 203 7.05 4.73 -1.35
C THR A 203 8.23 3.84 -0.99
N VAL A 204 9.39 4.45 -0.84
CA VAL A 204 10.57 3.79 -0.26
C VAL A 204 10.69 4.24 1.18
N LEU A 205 10.62 3.29 2.10
CA LEU A 205 10.83 3.53 3.51
C LEU A 205 12.33 3.55 3.75
N ALA A 206 12.92 4.71 4.00
CA ALA A 206 14.25 4.77 4.61
C ALA A 206 14.12 4.61 6.13
N GLY A 207 15.23 4.45 6.83
CA GLY A 207 15.26 4.49 8.29
C GLY A 207 14.87 5.86 8.86
N GLU A 208 15.55 6.30 9.92
CA GLU A 208 15.20 7.53 10.66
C GLU A 208 15.23 8.84 9.83
N GLU A 209 15.70 8.85 8.58
CA GLU A 209 15.78 10.03 7.71
C GLU A 209 15.41 9.70 6.25
N ASP A 210 14.57 10.56 5.64
CA ASP A 210 14.15 10.60 4.23
C ASP A 210 13.44 9.37 3.63
N SER A 211 12.12 9.24 3.82
CA SER A 211 11.29 8.34 2.99
C SER A 211 10.80 9.08 1.74
N PRO A 212 11.27 8.75 0.52
CA PRO A 212 10.76 9.40 -0.68
C PRO A 212 9.58 8.65 -1.30
N VAL A 213 8.73 9.43 -1.95
CA VAL A 213 7.80 8.95 -2.97
C VAL A 213 8.43 9.09 -4.34
N LEU A 214 8.31 8.04 -5.14
CA LEU A 214 8.60 8.04 -6.56
C LEU A 214 7.28 7.87 -7.33
N TRP A 215 7.03 8.74 -8.30
CA TRP A 215 5.86 8.67 -9.18
C TRP A 215 6.30 8.39 -10.61
N GLY A 216 6.02 7.18 -11.08
CA GLY A 216 6.47 6.66 -12.37
C GLY A 216 5.39 6.76 -13.44
N HIS A 217 5.79 7.12 -14.66
CA HIS A 217 4.98 7.07 -15.87
C HIS A 217 5.73 6.36 -17.01
N TRP A 218 5.12 5.34 -17.60
CA TRP A 218 5.66 4.58 -18.72
C TRP A 218 4.82 4.78 -19.98
N ASP A 219 5.40 5.40 -21.01
CA ASP A 219 4.72 5.68 -22.28
C ASP A 219 4.79 4.52 -23.31
N GLY A 220 5.35 3.38 -22.90
CA GLY A 220 5.64 2.25 -23.80
C GLY A 220 7.11 2.15 -24.23
N ALA A 221 7.90 3.22 -24.03
CA ALA A 221 9.31 3.28 -24.40
C ALA A 221 10.20 3.92 -23.34
N THR A 222 9.72 4.94 -22.63
CA THR A 222 10.47 5.73 -21.65
C THR A 222 9.77 5.72 -20.31
N LEU A 223 10.55 5.47 -19.25
CA LEU A 223 10.12 5.62 -17.86
C LEU A 223 10.51 7.01 -17.38
N THR A 224 9.52 7.84 -17.08
CA THR A 224 9.73 9.12 -16.38
C THR A 224 9.41 8.94 -14.90
N VAL A 225 10.29 9.42 -14.01
CA VAL A 225 10.10 9.34 -12.56
C VAL A 225 10.18 10.73 -11.95
N GLN A 226 9.21 11.07 -11.11
CA GLN A 226 9.21 12.24 -10.25
C GLN A 226 9.51 11.82 -8.81
N HIS A 227 10.24 12.65 -8.07
CA HIS A 227 10.63 12.38 -6.69
C HIS A 227 10.03 13.42 -5.75
N PHE A 228 9.48 12.96 -4.63
CA PHE A 228 8.97 13.79 -3.54
C PHE A 228 9.69 13.34 -2.27
N ALA A 229 10.46 14.25 -1.68
CA ALA A 229 11.22 13.95 -0.47
C ALA A 229 10.31 14.01 0.76
N GLU A 230 10.59 13.16 1.76
CA GLU A 230 9.92 13.17 3.06
C GLU A 230 8.40 12.92 3.02
N GLU A 231 7.92 12.16 2.02
CA GLU A 231 6.50 11.86 1.83
C GLU A 231 6.21 10.36 1.80
N ILE A 232 4.95 10.00 2.09
CA ILE A 232 4.42 8.64 2.08
C ILE A 232 3.10 8.62 1.32
N LEU A 233 2.95 7.70 0.36
CA LEU A 233 1.74 7.55 -0.45
C LEU A 233 0.60 6.93 0.37
N LEU A 234 -0.58 7.53 0.26
CA LEU A 234 -1.79 7.09 0.96
C LEU A 234 -2.85 6.52 0.02
N GLY A 235 -3.01 7.09 -1.19
CA GLY A 235 -4.03 6.65 -2.13
C GLY A 235 -4.14 7.49 -3.40
N ALA A 236 -4.71 6.93 -4.45
CA ALA A 236 -4.99 7.62 -5.71
C ALA A 236 -6.51 7.75 -5.93
N SER A 237 -6.94 8.88 -6.49
CA SER A 237 -8.36 9.11 -6.77
C SER A 237 -8.88 8.14 -7.83
N PRO A 238 -10.18 7.76 -7.80
CA PRO A 238 -10.74 6.83 -8.79
C PRO A 238 -10.61 7.30 -10.24
N SER A 239 -10.67 8.62 -10.47
CA SER A 239 -10.41 9.21 -11.79
C SER A 239 -8.95 9.12 -12.24
N GLY A 240 -8.02 8.91 -11.33
CA GLY A 240 -6.58 9.03 -11.59
C GLY A 240 -6.10 10.48 -11.75
N GLU A 241 -6.91 11.48 -11.42
CA GLU A 241 -6.47 12.88 -11.55
C GLU A 241 -5.57 13.32 -10.37
N HIS A 242 -5.68 12.65 -9.22
CA HIS A 242 -5.00 13.05 -7.99
C HIS A 242 -4.45 11.86 -7.21
N PHE A 243 -3.44 12.13 -6.39
CA PHE A 243 -3.02 11.22 -5.32
C PHE A 243 -2.79 11.99 -4.01
N LEU A 244 -2.91 11.28 -2.90
CA LEU A 244 -2.77 11.79 -1.55
C LEU A 244 -1.49 11.24 -0.93
N THR A 245 -0.74 12.11 -0.26
CA THR A 245 0.42 11.74 0.56
C THR A 245 0.31 12.34 1.97
N THR A 246 1.16 11.88 2.87
CA THR A 246 1.47 12.52 4.16
C THR A 246 2.98 12.69 4.30
N ASP A 247 3.42 13.64 5.10
CA ASP A 247 4.82 13.72 5.49
C ASP A 247 5.20 12.59 6.47
N THR A 248 6.49 12.30 6.60
CA THR A 248 7.03 11.28 7.54
C THR A 248 6.72 11.58 9.00
N GLY A 249 6.46 12.84 9.35
CA GLY A 249 6.01 13.25 10.67
C GLY A 249 4.51 13.11 10.89
N GLN A 250 3.74 12.72 9.86
CA GLN A 250 2.29 12.55 9.89
C GLN A 250 1.52 13.85 10.18
N TRP A 251 2.10 15.02 9.93
CA TRP A 251 1.51 16.30 10.35
C TRP A 251 0.47 16.82 9.37
N SER A 252 0.67 16.58 8.08
CA SER A 252 -0.15 17.14 7.00
C SER A 252 -0.47 16.11 5.93
N LEU A 253 -1.68 16.21 5.38
CA LEU A 253 -2.04 15.55 4.15
C LEU A 253 -1.77 16.48 2.97
N TYR A 254 -1.26 15.94 1.86
CA TYR A 254 -0.97 16.69 0.64
C TYR A 254 -1.72 16.08 -0.53
N LEU A 255 -2.41 16.93 -1.31
CA LEU A 255 -3.07 16.52 -2.54
C LEU A 255 -2.19 16.93 -3.72
N HIS A 256 -1.82 15.96 -4.53
CA HIS A 256 -1.03 16.15 -5.73
C HIS A 256 -1.85 15.90 -6.98
N ARG A 257 -1.52 16.62 -8.05
CA ARG A 257 -1.99 16.27 -9.39
C ARG A 257 -1.20 15.06 -9.92
N ALA A 258 -1.88 14.02 -10.37
CA ALA A 258 -1.22 12.80 -10.84
C ALA A 258 -0.39 12.99 -12.12
N GLN A 259 -0.77 13.93 -12.99
CA GLN A 259 -0.09 14.14 -14.27
C GLN A 259 1.38 14.56 -14.11
N ASP A 260 1.66 15.43 -13.15
CA ASP A 260 2.97 16.08 -13.01
C ASP A 260 3.46 16.20 -11.56
N GLY A 261 2.73 15.62 -10.61
CA GLY A 261 3.11 15.59 -9.21
C GLY A 261 2.91 16.89 -8.45
N ALA A 262 2.43 17.95 -9.10
CA ALA A 262 2.34 19.26 -8.47
C ALA A 262 1.45 19.20 -7.22
N GLU A 263 1.98 19.65 -6.07
CA GLU A 263 1.18 19.86 -4.87
C GLU A 263 0.13 20.93 -5.18
N LEU A 264 -1.14 20.57 -5.01
CA LEU A 264 -2.27 21.46 -5.24
C LEU A 264 -2.68 22.14 -3.94
N ARG A 265 -2.74 21.37 -2.85
CA ARG A 265 -3.26 21.79 -1.54
C ARG A 265 -2.73 20.88 -0.43
N ARG A 266 -2.81 21.37 0.80
CA ARG A 266 -2.46 20.63 2.02
C ARG A 266 -3.48 20.81 3.14
N LEU A 267 -3.52 19.87 4.07
CA LEU A 267 -4.37 19.87 5.26
C LEU A 267 -3.56 19.50 6.51
N ASP A 268 -3.34 20.48 7.37
CA ASP A 268 -2.65 20.32 8.64
C ASP A 268 -3.57 19.64 9.68
N GLY A 269 -3.11 18.53 10.27
CA GLY A 269 -3.88 17.75 11.23
C GLY A 269 -4.24 18.53 12.50
N GLN A 270 -3.32 19.34 13.01
CA GLN A 270 -3.49 20.12 14.24
C GLN A 270 -4.56 21.22 14.08
N VAL A 271 -4.70 21.74 12.87
CA VAL A 271 -5.72 22.75 12.54
C VAL A 271 -7.05 22.10 12.19
N ALA A 272 -7.02 20.97 11.49
CA ALA A 272 -8.20 20.37 10.87
C ALA A 272 -9.03 19.49 11.80
N VAL A 273 -8.37 18.85 12.76
CA VAL A 273 -8.97 17.84 13.62
C VAL A 273 -9.10 18.40 15.04
N PRO A 274 -10.27 18.30 15.68
CA PRO A 274 -10.41 18.67 17.08
C PRO A 274 -9.41 17.89 17.95
N PRO A 275 -8.75 18.56 18.93
CA PRO A 275 -7.80 17.89 19.81
C PRO A 275 -8.48 16.75 20.57
N SER A 276 -7.75 15.65 20.83
CA SER A 276 -8.20 14.67 21.82
C SER A 276 -8.18 15.31 23.21
N SER A 277 -8.88 14.70 24.17
CA SER A 277 -8.94 15.19 25.56
C SER A 277 -7.62 15.10 26.31
N ASP A 278 -6.58 14.52 25.71
CA ASP A 278 -5.26 14.36 26.30
C ASP A 278 -4.36 15.54 25.92
N GLU A 279 -3.82 16.23 26.93
CA GLU A 279 -3.15 17.54 26.79
C GLU A 279 -1.82 17.52 26.01
N ASP A 280 -1.33 16.35 25.56
CA ASP A 280 -0.02 16.19 24.91
C ASP A 280 -0.08 15.47 23.54
N ASP A 281 -1.28 15.27 22.97
CA ASP A 281 -1.43 14.49 21.75
C ASP A 281 -1.49 15.40 20.52
N ARG A 282 -0.35 15.55 19.82
CA ARG A 282 -0.34 16.16 18.49
C ARG A 282 -1.13 15.27 17.54
N VAL A 283 -2.04 15.86 16.77
CA VAL A 283 -2.78 15.10 15.75
C VAL A 283 -1.80 14.61 14.68
N ARG A 284 -1.74 13.29 14.50
CA ARG A 284 -0.99 12.64 13.43
C ARG A 284 -1.95 11.91 12.51
N TRP A 285 -1.80 12.07 11.20
CA TRP A 285 -2.49 11.26 10.19
C TRP A 285 -1.93 9.85 10.15
N GLU A 286 -2.73 8.84 9.85
CA GLU A 286 -2.20 7.49 9.64
C GLU A 286 -1.47 7.37 8.30
N PHE A 287 -0.52 6.44 8.21
CA PHE A 287 0.18 6.09 6.96
C PHE A 287 -0.66 5.28 5.97
N GLU A 288 -1.96 5.15 6.22
CA GLU A 288 -2.90 4.44 5.37
C GLU A 288 -4.20 5.26 5.24
N ALA A 289 -4.76 5.29 4.04
CA ALA A 289 -6.04 5.92 3.78
C ALA A 289 -6.81 5.19 2.68
N ALA A 290 -8.06 5.60 2.48
CA ALA A 290 -8.85 5.20 1.33
C ALA A 290 -9.30 6.42 0.54
N PHE A 291 -9.24 6.32 -0.79
CA PHE A 291 -9.72 7.34 -1.71
C PHE A 291 -10.92 6.80 -2.51
N PRO A 292 -12.07 6.53 -1.86
CA PRO A 292 -13.19 5.85 -2.52
C PRO A 292 -13.88 6.71 -3.59
N TYR A 293 -13.75 8.04 -3.55
CA TYR A 293 -14.41 8.95 -4.48
C TYR A 293 -13.53 10.15 -4.82
N ASP A 294 -13.66 10.74 -6.01
CA ASP A 294 -12.88 11.93 -6.41
C ASP A 294 -13.11 13.16 -5.52
N ASP A 295 -14.22 13.19 -4.79
CA ASP A 295 -14.61 14.28 -3.89
C ASP A 295 -14.60 13.89 -2.42
N ALA A 296 -14.08 12.70 -2.08
CA ALA A 296 -14.05 12.22 -0.71
C ALA A 296 -12.93 11.19 -0.47
N ALA A 297 -12.03 11.53 0.46
CA ALA A 297 -11.06 10.62 1.05
C ALA A 297 -11.49 10.24 2.47
N VAL A 298 -11.23 9.00 2.87
CA VAL A 298 -11.38 8.51 4.24
C VAL A 298 -9.99 8.31 4.82
N VAL A 299 -9.65 9.11 5.81
CA VAL A 299 -8.31 9.14 6.43
C VAL A 299 -8.44 8.88 7.92
N GLY A 300 -7.48 8.19 8.52
CA GLY A 300 -7.42 8.02 9.96
C GLY A 300 -6.45 9.00 10.62
N THR A 301 -6.66 9.26 11.90
CA THR A 301 -5.62 9.86 12.76
C THR A 301 -5.12 8.82 13.73
N GLU A 302 -3.81 8.74 13.90
CA GLU A 302 -3.16 7.92 14.90
C GLU A 302 -3.64 8.36 16.29
N ASP A 303 -4.06 7.41 17.11
CA ASP A 303 -4.53 7.67 18.47
C ASP A 303 -3.97 6.57 19.36
N HIS A 304 -3.09 6.94 20.29
CA HIS A 304 -2.36 5.98 21.12
C HIS A 304 -3.22 5.38 22.25
N GLY A 305 -4.50 5.78 22.38
CA GLY A 305 -5.36 5.34 23.48
C GLY A 305 -6.85 5.13 23.17
N ASN A 306 -7.38 5.50 21.98
CA ASN A 306 -8.82 5.47 21.70
C ASN A 306 -9.25 4.64 20.46
N VAL A 307 -10.57 4.51 20.30
CA VAL A 307 -11.25 4.00 19.09
C VAL A 307 -10.78 4.79 17.86
N PRO A 308 -10.41 4.13 16.74
CA PRO A 308 -9.96 4.79 15.52
C PRO A 308 -10.83 5.98 15.13
N ARG A 309 -10.17 7.10 14.84
CA ARG A 309 -10.81 8.34 14.39
C ARG A 309 -10.64 8.47 12.89
N HIS A 310 -11.61 7.95 12.15
CA HIS A 310 -11.66 8.11 10.69
C HIS A 310 -12.44 9.37 10.34
N TRP A 311 -11.90 10.16 9.42
CA TRP A 311 -12.43 11.43 8.97
C TRP A 311 -12.76 11.37 7.49
N LEU A 312 -13.85 12.03 7.11
CA LEU A 312 -14.16 12.32 5.72
C LEU A 312 -13.48 13.65 5.33
N VAL A 313 -12.54 13.61 4.40
CA VAL A 313 -11.88 14.80 3.87
C VAL A 313 -12.41 15.09 2.47
N ASP A 314 -12.69 16.36 2.19
CA ASP A 314 -12.91 16.88 0.85
C ASP A 314 -11.54 17.14 0.19
N PRO A 315 -11.12 16.37 -0.83
CA PRO A 315 -9.83 16.60 -1.48
C PRO A 315 -9.79 17.95 -2.21
N ARG A 316 -10.91 18.41 -2.78
CA ARG A 316 -10.93 19.64 -3.59
C ARG A 316 -10.65 20.88 -2.75
N ALA A 317 -11.18 20.90 -1.54
CA ALA A 317 -10.97 21.98 -0.59
C ALA A 317 -9.78 21.69 0.36
N MET A 318 -9.36 20.43 0.48
CA MET A 318 -8.53 19.91 1.56
C MET A 318 -9.08 20.36 2.92
N THR A 319 -10.31 19.93 3.23
CA THR A 319 -10.97 20.23 4.51
C THR A 319 -11.63 18.98 5.09
N VAL A 320 -11.60 18.85 6.42
CA VAL A 320 -12.37 17.82 7.13
C VAL A 320 -13.85 18.17 7.03
N ARG A 321 -14.65 17.30 6.43
CA ARG A 321 -16.12 17.41 6.41
C ARG A 321 -16.71 16.95 7.74
N GLY A 322 -16.13 15.92 8.35
CA GLY A 322 -16.58 15.38 9.63
C GLY A 322 -16.08 13.97 9.90
N ARG A 323 -16.52 13.39 11.03
CA ARG A 323 -16.10 12.05 11.47
C ARG A 323 -16.93 10.98 10.79
N ILE A 324 -16.30 9.86 10.43
CA ILE A 324 -17.01 8.66 9.97
C ILE A 324 -17.61 7.93 11.18
N GLU A 325 -18.91 7.65 11.10
CA GLU A 325 -19.65 6.89 12.10
C GLU A 325 -19.92 5.47 11.62
N TYR A 326 -19.34 4.50 12.30
CA TYR A 326 -19.55 3.08 12.01
C TYR A 326 -20.69 2.51 12.87
N PRO A 327 -21.48 1.56 12.35
CA PRO A 327 -22.55 0.91 13.10
C PRO A 327 -22.03 0.02 14.25
N PHE A 328 -20.73 -0.27 14.27
CA PHE A 328 -20.02 -0.98 15.33
C PHE A 328 -18.55 -0.53 15.35
N SER A 329 -17.84 -0.80 16.45
CA SER A 329 -16.43 -0.43 16.61
C SER A 329 -15.56 -1.05 15.51
N VAL A 330 -14.67 -0.24 14.93
CA VAL A 330 -13.65 -0.67 13.97
C VAL A 330 -12.26 -0.56 14.58
N ALA A 331 -11.30 -1.28 14.02
CA ALA A 331 -9.90 -1.27 14.44
C ALA A 331 -8.99 -0.92 13.24
N GLY A 332 -7.86 -0.28 13.55
CA GLY A 332 -6.83 0.07 12.58
C GLY A 332 -7.28 1.07 11.50
N PRO A 333 -6.41 1.32 10.51
CA PRO A 333 -6.64 2.35 9.51
C PRO A 333 -7.72 1.99 8.48
N PRO A 334 -8.32 3.00 7.82
CA PRO A 334 -9.14 2.78 6.63
C PRO A 334 -8.25 2.48 5.43
N ARG A 335 -8.56 1.40 4.71
CA ARG A 335 -7.80 0.95 3.53
C ARG A 335 -8.64 0.96 2.27
N SER A 336 -8.05 1.29 1.13
CA SER A 336 -8.79 1.29 -0.14
C SER A 336 -9.33 -0.10 -0.50
N ALA A 337 -10.60 -0.18 -0.89
CA ALA A 337 -11.20 -1.38 -1.48
C ALA A 337 -11.68 -1.12 -2.92
N GLY A 338 -11.15 -0.07 -3.55
CA GLY A 338 -11.52 0.38 -4.89
C GLY A 338 -12.66 1.40 -4.91
N PRO A 339 -13.06 1.85 -6.11
CA PRO A 339 -14.03 2.93 -6.27
C PRO A 339 -15.31 2.68 -5.46
N GLY A 340 -15.65 3.67 -4.65
CA GLY A 340 -16.84 3.73 -3.83
C GLY A 340 -16.81 2.93 -2.53
N THR A 341 -15.70 2.25 -2.22
CA THR A 341 -15.59 1.44 -1.01
C THR A 341 -14.22 1.54 -0.34
N TRP A 342 -14.20 1.37 0.97
CA TRP A 342 -13.00 1.16 1.75
C TRP A 342 -13.20 -0.04 2.67
N TYR A 343 -12.15 -0.50 3.34
CA TYR A 343 -12.26 -1.59 4.29
C TYR A 343 -11.49 -1.32 5.58
N THR A 344 -11.90 -2.01 6.63
CA THR A 344 -11.17 -2.14 7.89
C THR A 344 -11.01 -3.62 8.20
N VAL A 345 -9.99 -3.97 8.98
CA VAL A 345 -9.78 -5.33 9.48
C VAL A 345 -10.41 -5.44 10.87
N SER A 346 -10.98 -6.60 11.20
CA SER A 346 -11.46 -6.85 12.56
C SER A 346 -10.28 -6.86 13.54
N GLU A 347 -10.53 -6.51 14.81
CA GLU A 347 -9.49 -6.47 15.85
C GLU A 347 -8.75 -7.80 16.01
N ASP A 348 -9.46 -8.93 15.84
CA ASP A 348 -8.89 -10.28 15.87
C ASP A 348 -8.19 -10.71 14.57
N GLY A 349 -8.18 -9.87 13.53
CA GLY A 349 -7.59 -10.16 12.23
C GLY A 349 -8.33 -11.21 11.39
N THR A 350 -9.46 -11.75 11.86
CA THR A 350 -10.14 -12.88 11.21
C THR A 350 -11.09 -12.48 10.08
N ARG A 351 -11.41 -11.18 9.96
CA ARG A 351 -12.37 -10.67 8.98
C ARG A 351 -11.95 -9.30 8.44
N ILE A 352 -12.48 -8.98 7.26
CA ILE A 352 -12.55 -7.61 6.77
C ILE A 352 -14.01 -7.15 6.73
N HIS A 353 -14.21 -5.85 6.92
CA HIS A 353 -15.48 -5.18 6.73
C HIS A 353 -15.36 -4.19 5.58
N LEU A 354 -16.16 -4.37 4.52
CA LEU A 354 -16.25 -3.45 3.40
C LEU A 354 -17.29 -2.39 3.69
N TRP A 355 -16.94 -1.13 3.48
CA TRP A 355 -17.74 0.04 3.83
C TRP A 355 -18.01 0.92 2.60
N SER A 356 -19.10 1.67 2.65
CA SER A 356 -19.46 2.74 1.72
C SER A 356 -20.11 3.89 2.49
N LEU A 357 -20.18 5.09 1.91
CA LEU A 357 -20.97 6.17 2.53
C LEU A 357 -22.47 5.86 2.40
N ALA A 358 -23.25 6.00 3.49
CA ALA A 358 -24.66 5.62 3.52
C ALA A 358 -25.58 6.51 2.66
N HIS A 359 -25.26 7.81 2.56
CA HIS A 359 -26.03 8.78 1.79
C HIS A 359 -25.08 9.69 1.01
N ARG A 360 -25.04 9.54 -0.32
CA ARG A 360 -24.52 10.57 -1.23
C ARG A 360 -25.72 11.38 -1.69
N GLY A 361 -26.12 12.35 -0.87
CA GLY A 361 -27.17 13.31 -1.22
C GLY A 361 -26.71 14.25 -2.31
#